data_AF-B1VSR7-F1
#
_entry.id   AF-B1VSR7-F1
#
_cell.length_a   1.000
_cell.length_b   1.000
_cell.length_c   1.000
_cell.angle_alpha   90.00
_cell.angle_beta   90.00
_cell.angle_gamma   90.00
#
_symmetry.space_group_name_H-M   'P 1'
#
loop_
_entity.id
_entity.type
_entity.pdbx_description
1 polymer ?
#
loop_
_entity_poly.entity_id
_entity_poly.type
_entity_poly.pdbx_seq_one_letter_code
_entity_poly.pdbx_strand_id
1 'polypeptide(L)'
;MLAALAGLTLAGLGGIAALARLAAVGPVVTESLPHLGGLPPAEHALSRFHVRWYTVTMVFLAFDMEMIFMYPWTLVVPMMGTSSVVEMFLFLALLLSGVLYAWREGALRWT
;
A
#
# COMPACT_ATOMS: atom_id res chain seq x y z
N MET A 1 -37.68 38.55 1.53
CA MET A 1 -36.92 37.42 0.93
C MET A 1 -35.45 37.43 1.37
N LEU A 2 -34.69 38.51 1.12
CA LEU A 2 -33.27 38.60 1.51
C LEU A 2 -33.00 38.46 3.02
N ALA A 3 -33.81 39.11 3.88
CA ALA A 3 -33.66 39.01 5.34
C ALA A 3 -33.95 37.59 5.87
N ALA A 4 -34.90 36.87 5.27
CA ALA A 4 -35.19 35.48 5.64
C ALA A 4 -34.06 34.54 5.23
N LEU A 5 -33.46 34.77 4.06
CA LEU A 5 -32.29 34.01 3.59
C LEU A 5 -31.08 34.25 4.51
N ALA A 6 -30.84 35.49 4.93
CA ALA A 6 -29.77 35.85 5.85
C ALA A 6 -29.95 35.25 7.25
N GLY A 7 -31.20 35.15 7.74
CA GLY A 7 -31.49 34.49 9.00
C GLY A 7 -31.20 32.99 8.96
N LEU A 8 -31.57 32.32 7.87
CA LEU A 8 -31.34 30.89 7.68
C LEU A 8 -29.83 30.57 7.60
N THR A 9 -29.05 31.39 6.91
CA THR A 9 -27.60 31.19 6.80
C THR A 9 -26.89 31.39 8.12
N LEU A 10 -27.26 32.40 8.92
CA LEU A 10 -26.71 32.62 10.25
C LEU A 10 -27.07 31.47 11.21
N ALA A 11 -28.32 30.98 11.18
CA ALA A 11 -28.73 29.84 11.98
C ALA A 11 -27.97 28.56 11.59
N GLY A 12 -27.78 28.32 10.28
CA GLY A 12 -26.99 27.20 9.77
C GLY A 12 -25.53 27.27 10.21
N LEU A 13 -24.89 28.43 10.07
CA LEU A 13 -23.51 28.64 10.51
C LEU A 13 -23.36 28.50 12.03
N GLY A 14 -24.31 29.03 12.80
CA GLY A 14 -24.37 28.87 14.24
C GLY A 14 -24.52 27.40 14.66
N GLY A 15 -25.39 26.66 13.99
CA GLY A 15 -25.57 25.22 14.21
C GLY A 15 -24.32 24.41 13.91
N ILE A 16 -23.65 24.68 12.78
CA ILE A 16 -22.37 24.05 12.41
C ILE A 16 -21.30 24.37 13.44
N ALA A 17 -21.19 25.63 13.88
CA ALA A 17 -20.22 26.03 14.89
C ALA A 17 -20.49 25.35 16.25
N ALA A 18 -21.76 25.25 16.66
CA ALA A 18 -22.14 24.55 17.89
C ALA A 18 -21.80 23.06 17.81
N LEU A 19 -22.13 22.39 16.71
CA LEU A 19 -21.77 20.98 16.47
C LEU A 19 -20.25 20.79 16.44
N ALA A 20 -19.50 21.67 15.79
CA ALA A 20 -18.05 21.62 15.77
C ALA A 20 -17.43 21.78 17.17
N ARG A 21 -18.05 22.60 18.03
CA ARG A 21 -17.61 22.77 19.44
C ARG A 21 -17.96 21.56 20.30
N LEU A 22 -19.12 20.94 20.08
CA LEU A 22 -19.53 19.72 20.78
C LEU A 22 -18.74 18.49 20.34
N ALA A 23 -18.37 18.43 19.06
CA ALA A 23 -17.55 17.36 18.49
C ALA A 23 -16.04 17.62 18.63
N ALA A 24 -15.64 18.78 19.14
CA ALA A 24 -14.24 19.08 19.37
C ALA A 24 -13.68 18.11 20.41
N VAL A 25 -12.79 17.23 19.97
CA VAL A 25 -11.96 16.42 20.86
C VAL A 25 -11.06 17.38 21.64
N GLY A 26 -10.96 17.18 22.96
CA GLY A 26 -10.14 18.00 23.85
C GLY A 26 -8.69 18.12 23.37
N PRO A 27 -7.90 19.05 23.93
CA PRO A 27 -6.54 19.33 23.46
C PRO A 27 -5.74 18.04 23.33
N VAL A 28 -5.26 17.76 22.12
CA VAL A 28 -4.40 16.61 21.82
C VAL A 28 -3.12 16.77 22.66
N VAL A 29 -2.86 15.79 23.53
CA VAL A 29 -1.60 15.69 24.27
C VAL A 29 -0.46 15.69 23.24
N THR A 30 0.40 16.71 23.28
CA THR A 30 1.45 16.94 22.29
C THR A 30 2.60 15.93 22.38
N GLU A 31 2.68 15.20 23.50
CA GLU A 31 3.49 13.98 23.62
C GLU A 31 2.62 12.75 23.34
N SER A 32 2.56 12.34 22.06
CA SER A 32 2.03 11.03 21.69
C SER A 32 3.11 9.96 21.86
N LEU A 33 3.16 9.37 23.04
CA LEU A 33 3.96 8.17 23.28
C LEU A 33 3.41 7.00 22.45
N PRO A 34 4.27 6.03 22.05
CA PRO A 34 3.82 4.78 21.45
C PRO A 34 2.71 4.14 22.29
N HIS A 35 1.58 3.84 21.65
CA HIS A 35 0.31 3.47 22.30
C HIS A 35 0.44 2.33 23.33
N LEU A 36 1.37 1.40 23.13
CA LEU A 36 1.53 0.19 23.95
C LEU A 36 2.81 0.17 24.79
N GLY A 37 3.71 1.15 24.63
CA GLY A 37 5.06 1.09 25.19
C GLY A 37 5.34 2.03 26.36
N GLY A 38 4.67 3.19 26.42
CA GLY A 38 4.88 4.21 27.46
C GLY A 38 6.27 4.86 27.47
N LEU A 39 7.25 4.29 26.76
CA LEU A 39 8.58 4.81 26.57
C LEU A 39 8.63 5.68 25.31
N PRO A 40 9.42 6.77 25.31
CA PRO A 40 9.64 7.55 24.11
C PRO A 40 10.22 6.67 22.99
N PRO A 41 9.87 6.92 21.72
CA PRO A 41 10.37 6.13 20.61
C PRO A 41 11.90 6.17 20.59
N ALA A 42 12.52 4.99 20.57
CA ALA A 42 13.97 4.84 20.58
C ALA A 42 14.62 5.35 19.29
N GLU A 43 13.88 5.31 18.18
CA GLU A 43 14.35 5.75 16.86
C GLU A 43 13.36 6.72 16.19
N HIS A 44 13.88 7.54 15.29
CA HIS A 44 13.08 8.44 14.46
C HIS A 44 12.17 7.65 13.50
N ALA A 45 10.99 8.22 13.19
CA ALA A 45 10.01 7.60 12.29
C ALA A 45 10.55 7.31 10.87
N LEU A 46 11.58 8.05 10.44
CA LEU A 46 12.25 7.91 9.15
C LEU A 46 13.63 7.24 9.26
N SER A 47 13.89 6.54 10.37
CA SER A 47 15.15 5.83 10.54
C SER A 47 15.32 4.74 9.49
N ARG A 48 16.58 4.38 9.22
CA ARG A 48 16.94 3.38 8.23
C ARG A 48 16.73 1.99 8.81
N PHE A 49 15.68 1.32 8.34
CA PHE A 49 15.46 -0.08 8.66
C PHE A 49 16.44 -0.99 7.90
N HIS A 50 16.61 -2.20 8.42
CA HIS A 50 17.54 -3.18 7.86
C HIS A 50 17.26 -3.46 6.37
N VAL A 51 18.31 -3.57 5.55
CA VAL A 51 18.19 -3.71 4.08
C VAL A 51 17.43 -4.97 3.60
N ARG A 52 17.16 -5.91 4.51
CA ARG A 52 16.52 -7.21 4.22
C ARG A 52 15.16 -7.04 3.54
N TRP A 53 14.42 -5.99 3.89
CA TRP A 53 13.12 -5.69 3.29
C TRP A 53 13.22 -5.28 1.82
N TYR A 54 14.30 -4.58 1.45
CA TYR A 54 14.49 -4.09 0.09
C TYR A 54 14.54 -5.24 -0.92
N THR A 55 15.34 -6.27 -0.64
CA THR A 55 15.52 -7.39 -1.59
C THR A 55 14.23 -8.19 -1.76
N VAL A 56 13.50 -8.44 -0.67
CA VAL A 56 12.19 -9.12 -0.74
C VAL A 56 11.19 -8.31 -1.56
N THR A 57 11.10 -7.00 -1.35
CA THR A 57 10.21 -6.12 -2.12
C THR A 57 10.60 -6.05 -3.60
N MET A 58 11.89 -6.03 -3.93
CA MET A 58 12.35 -6.05 -5.33
C MET A 58 11.98 -7.34 -6.04
N VAL A 59 12.14 -8.49 -5.39
CA VAL A 59 11.72 -9.79 -5.94
C VAL A 59 10.20 -9.84 -6.10
N PHE A 60 9.44 -9.37 -5.11
CA PHE A 60 7.98 -9.29 -5.18
C PHE A 60 7.52 -8.41 -6.34
N LEU A 61 8.09 -7.21 -6.50
CA LEU A 61 7.73 -6.29 -7.58
C LEU A 61 8.04 -6.88 -8.96
N ALA A 62 9.20 -7.51 -9.11
CA ALA A 62 9.58 -8.17 -10.37
C ALA A 62 8.63 -9.31 -10.73
N PHE A 63 8.21 -10.09 -9.73
CA PHE A 63 7.25 -11.19 -9.89
C PHE A 63 5.82 -10.69 -10.16
N ASP A 64 5.33 -9.68 -9.42
CA ASP A 64 3.97 -9.15 -9.57
C ASP A 64 3.70 -8.60 -10.98
N MET A 65 4.74 -8.06 -11.63
CA MET A 65 4.67 -7.62 -13.02
C MET A 65 4.38 -8.74 -14.02
N GLU A 66 4.48 -10.02 -13.64
CA GLU A 66 4.16 -11.14 -14.55
C GLU A 66 2.66 -11.27 -14.83
N MET A 67 1.82 -10.87 -13.87
CA MET A 67 0.37 -10.99 -13.98
C MET A 67 -0.19 -10.17 -15.14
N ILE A 68 0.44 -9.03 -15.45
CA ILE A 68 0.06 -8.19 -16.59
C ILE A 68 0.21 -8.93 -17.93
N PHE A 69 1.16 -9.87 -18.02
CA PHE A 69 1.39 -10.69 -19.21
C PHE A 69 0.48 -11.92 -19.24
N MET A 70 0.11 -12.45 -18.08
CA MET A 70 -0.79 -13.61 -17.97
C MET A 70 -2.24 -13.29 -18.36
N TYR A 71 -2.75 -12.09 -18.04
CA TYR A 71 -4.12 -11.70 -18.39
C TYR A 71 -4.43 -11.78 -19.90
N PRO A 72 -3.69 -11.08 -20.79
CA PRO A 72 -3.98 -11.11 -22.23
C PRO A 72 -3.68 -12.47 -22.87
N TRP A 73 -2.78 -13.28 -22.30
CA TRP A 73 -2.44 -14.60 -22.85
C TRP A 73 -3.66 -15.51 -23.01
N THR A 74 -4.61 -15.48 -22.07
CA THR A 74 -5.85 -16.27 -22.15
C THR A 74 -6.69 -15.96 -23.40
N LEU A 75 -6.57 -14.74 -23.93
CA LEU A 75 -7.24 -14.31 -25.17
C LEU A 75 -6.48 -14.77 -26.42
N VAL A 76 -5.16 -15.00 -26.31
CA VAL A 76 -4.28 -15.38 -27.43
C VAL A 76 -4.25 -16.90 -27.65
N VAL A 77 -4.41 -17.69 -26.59
CA VAL A 77 -4.40 -19.17 -26.67
C VAL A 77 -5.39 -19.73 -27.72
N PRO A 78 -6.64 -19.25 -27.83
CA PRO A 78 -7.56 -19.74 -28.86
C PRO A 78 -7.12 -19.41 -30.30
N MET A 79 -6.31 -18.36 -30.50
CA MET A 79 -5.87 -17.93 -31.82
C MET A 79 -4.59 -18.65 -32.28
N MET A 80 -3.68 -18.89 -31.35
CA MET A 80 -2.33 -19.43 -31.63
C MET A 80 -2.20 -20.92 -31.29
N GLY A 81 -3.11 -21.48 -30.49
CA GLY A 81 -3.11 -22.88 -30.10
C GLY A 81 -2.01 -23.22 -29.09
N THR A 82 -1.51 -24.46 -29.16
CA THR A 82 -0.60 -25.04 -28.16
C THR A 82 0.77 -24.37 -28.07
N SER A 83 1.23 -23.68 -29.13
CA SER A 83 2.51 -22.96 -29.11
C SER A 83 2.54 -21.88 -28.04
N SER A 84 1.48 -21.07 -27.94
CA SER A 84 1.37 -20.02 -26.92
C SER A 84 1.31 -20.57 -25.50
N VAL A 85 0.85 -21.80 -25.31
CA VAL A 85 0.90 -22.45 -23.99
C VAL A 85 2.35 -22.74 -23.60
N VAL A 86 3.14 -23.31 -24.51
CA VAL A 86 4.56 -23.60 -24.27
C VAL A 86 5.35 -22.30 -24.02
N GLU A 87 5.11 -21.26 -24.82
CA GLU A 87 5.75 -19.95 -24.66
C GLU A 87 5.46 -19.33 -23.29
N MET A 88 4.23 -19.44 -22.78
CA MET A 88 3.87 -18.95 -21.45
C MET A 88 4.60 -19.70 -20.34
N PHE A 89 4.67 -21.04 -20.43
CA PHE A 89 5.43 -21.81 -19.44
C PHE A 89 6.93 -21.54 -19.50
N LEU A 90 7.49 -21.27 -20.68
CA LEU A 90 8.88 -20.83 -20.83
C LEU A 90 9.11 -19.46 -20.20
N PHE A 91 8.18 -18.51 -20.40
CA PHE A 91 8.22 -17.20 -19.76
C PHE A 91 8.17 -17.30 -18.23
N LEU A 92 7.23 -18.08 -17.68
CA LEU A 92 7.10 -18.35 -16.25
C LEU A 92 8.38 -19.01 -15.69
N ALA A 93 8.93 -20.01 -16.38
CA ALA A 93 10.17 -20.66 -15.96
C ALA A 93 11.35 -19.70 -15.91
N LEU A 94 11.44 -18.77 -16.86
CA LEU A 94 12.48 -17.74 -16.90
C LEU A 94 12.35 -16.78 -15.70
N LEU A 95 11.14 -16.34 -15.36
CA LEU A 95 10.92 -15.51 -14.17
C LEU A 95 11.21 -16.28 -12.86
N LEU A 96 10.75 -17.53 -12.77
CA LEU A 96 11.01 -18.41 -11.64
C LEU A 96 12.51 -18.62 -11.41
N SER A 97 13.31 -18.64 -12.48
CA SER A 97 14.77 -18.75 -12.39
C SER A 97 15.40 -17.57 -11.63
N GLY A 98 14.83 -16.35 -11.76
CA GLY A 98 15.26 -15.18 -11.01
C GLY A 98 14.97 -15.30 -9.51
N VAL A 99 13.80 -15.85 -9.15
CA VAL A 99 13.44 -16.14 -7.75
C VAL A 99 14.36 -17.21 -7.16
N LEU A 100 14.62 -18.28 -7.92
CA LEU A 100 15.56 -19.34 -7.52
C LEU A 100 16.97 -18.79 -7.28
N TYR A 101 17.44 -17.90 -8.15
CA TYR A 101 18.72 -17.22 -7.97
C TYR A 101 18.74 -16.37 -6.69
N ALA A 102 17.72 -15.54 -6.47
CA ALA A 102 17.61 -14.73 -5.25
C ALA A 102 17.59 -15.60 -3.98
N TRP A 103 16.91 -16.74 -4.02
CA TRP A 103 16.90 -17.69 -2.91
C TRP A 103 18.29 -18.27 -2.65
N ARG A 104 18.99 -18.71 -3.70
CA ARG A 104 20.36 -19.23 -3.59
C ARG A 104 21.30 -18.21 -2.94
N GLU A 105 21.11 -16.93 -3.26
CA GLU A 105 21.97 -15.83 -2.79
C GLU A 105 21.60 -15.37 -1.37
N GLY A 106 20.62 -16.02 -0.75
CA GLY A 106 20.24 -15.78 0.63
C GLY A 106 19.39 -14.53 0.82
N ALA A 107 18.83 -13.97 -0.25
CA ALA A 107 17.90 -12.83 -0.17
C ALA A 107 16.72 -13.07 0.77
N LEU A 108 16.34 -14.34 0.94
CA LEU A 108 15.20 -14.80 1.75
C LEU A 108 15.62 -15.33 3.14
N ARG A 109 16.89 -15.20 3.55
CA ARG A 109 17.33 -15.69 4.87
C ARG A 109 16.89 -14.73 5.98
N TRP A 110 16.21 -15.28 6.99
CA TRP A 110 15.65 -14.52 8.13
C TRP A 110 16.45 -14.68 9.44
N THR A 111 17.70 -15.14 9.35
CA THR A 111 18.64 -15.19 10.48
C THR A 111 19.61 -14.02 10.34
#